data_AF-A0A9X3BPI0-F1
#
_entry.id   AF-A0A9X3BPI0-F1
#
_cell.length_a   1.000
_cell.length_b   1.000
_cell.length_c   1.000
_cell.angle_alpha   90.00
_cell.angle_beta   90.00
_cell.angle_gamma   90.00
#
_symmetry.space_group_name_H-M   'P 1'
#
loop_
_entity.id
_entity.type
_entity.pdbx_description
1 polymer ?
#
loop_
_entity_poly.entity_id
_entity_poly.type
_entity_poly.pdbx_seq_one_letter_code
_entity_poly.pdbx_strand_id
1 'polypeptide(L)'
;GTPRPAQSVADQLRAAAARVRLPAEAVVRLQAASRLLGVDVMPETADCQDDDIGVVLAAGTRICFTGTAQDEAGRVVERAEMESLAASAGLVPVKTVSKTRCDVLVTAEAGTQSGKARKALEYGKPVFCADEFFGWLATRRTSSAE
;
A
#
# COMPACT_ATOMS: atom_id res chain seq x y z
N GLY A 1 -27.18 13.07 21.38
CA GLY A 1 -26.22 13.10 22.50
C GLY A 1 -24.83 13.06 21.91
N THR A 2 -23.94 13.95 22.35
CA THR A 2 -22.54 13.95 21.92
C THR A 2 -21.88 12.62 22.33
N PRO A 3 -21.13 11.95 21.42
CA PRO A 3 -20.38 10.76 21.79
C PRO A 3 -19.39 11.12 22.90
N ARG A 4 -19.21 10.22 23.87
CA ARG A 4 -18.15 10.34 24.88
C ARG A 4 -16.81 10.51 24.15
N PRO A 5 -15.87 11.32 24.66
CA PRO A 5 -14.62 11.63 23.94
C PRO A 5 -13.84 10.37 23.51
N ALA A 6 -13.85 9.31 24.33
CA ALA A 6 -13.25 8.02 23.98
C ALA A 6 -13.91 7.35 22.76
N GLN A 7 -15.24 7.45 22.62
CA GLN A 7 -15.97 6.89 21.48
C GLN A 7 -15.65 7.64 20.19
N SER A 8 -15.59 8.96 20.25
CA SER A 8 -15.22 9.79 19.09
C SER A 8 -13.81 9.47 18.58
N VAL A 9 -12.84 9.30 19.49
CA VAL A 9 -11.48 8.90 19.14
C VAL A 9 -11.46 7.48 18.55
N ALA A 10 -12.19 6.54 19.16
CA ALA A 10 -12.32 5.18 18.64
C ALA A 10 -12.87 5.14 17.22
N ASP A 11 -13.92 5.93 16.94
CA ASP A 11 -14.54 5.99 15.62
C ASP A 11 -13.59 6.61 14.57
N GLN A 12 -12.80 7.61 14.95
CA GLN A 12 -11.78 8.20 14.08
C GLN A 12 -10.65 7.21 13.76
N LEU A 13 -10.15 6.50 14.77
CA LEU A 13 -9.11 5.47 14.60
C LEU A 13 -9.62 4.35 13.68
N ARG A 14 -10.85 3.87 13.92
CA ARG A 14 -11.48 2.85 13.10
C ARG A 14 -11.65 3.32 11.65
N ALA A 15 -12.17 4.53 11.45
CA ALA A 15 -12.38 5.09 10.11
C ALA A 15 -11.08 5.33 9.35
N ALA A 16 -9.99 5.68 10.05
CA ALA A 16 -8.67 5.82 9.43
C ALA A 16 -8.07 4.45 9.09
N ALA A 17 -8.19 3.49 9.99
CA ALA A 17 -7.67 2.13 9.84
C ALA A 17 -8.38 1.35 8.72
N ALA A 18 -9.70 1.53 8.55
CA ALA A 18 -10.48 0.87 7.51
C ALA A 18 -10.09 1.29 6.08
N ARG A 19 -9.31 2.37 5.91
CA ARG A 19 -8.93 2.91 4.60
C ARG A 19 -7.59 2.42 4.09
N VAL A 20 -6.87 1.61 4.87
CA VAL A 20 -5.50 1.25 4.56
C VAL A 20 -5.20 -0.18 4.99
N ARG A 21 -4.23 -0.81 4.32
CA ARG A 21 -3.60 -2.01 4.85
C ARG A 21 -2.80 -1.63 6.11
N LEU A 22 -3.14 -2.27 7.22
CA LEU A 22 -2.45 -2.04 8.49
C LEU A 22 -1.18 -2.88 8.55
N PRO A 23 0.01 -2.27 8.71
CA PRO A 23 1.21 -3.04 9.05
C PRO A 23 1.05 -3.70 10.42
N ALA A 24 1.74 -4.82 10.66
CA ALA A 24 1.60 -5.62 11.88
C ALA A 24 1.81 -4.79 13.16
N GLU A 25 2.78 -3.87 13.14
CA GLU A 25 3.02 -2.95 14.25
C GLU A 25 1.87 -1.96 14.51
N ALA A 26 1.16 -1.50 13.48
CA ALA A 26 -0.02 -0.65 13.64
C ALA A 26 -1.19 -1.43 14.25
N VAL A 27 -1.34 -2.71 13.90
CA VAL A 27 -2.32 -3.61 14.54
C VAL A 27 -2.03 -3.73 16.04
N VAL A 28 -0.78 -3.96 16.43
CA VAL A 28 -0.37 -4.03 17.84
C VAL A 28 -0.69 -2.71 18.56
N ARG A 29 -0.41 -1.56 17.93
CA ARG A 29 -0.71 -0.24 18.51
C ARG A 29 -2.22 0.01 18.64
N LEU A 30 -3.03 -0.38 17.65
CA LEU A 30 -4.50 -0.29 17.70
C LEU A 30 -5.09 -1.18 18.79
N GLN A 31 -4.55 -2.39 18.98
CA GLN A 31 -4.95 -3.27 20.08
C GLN A 31 -4.62 -2.65 21.45
N ALA A 32 -3.43 -2.05 21.60
CA ALA A 32 -3.07 -1.33 22.82
C ALA A 32 -3.99 -0.12 23.08
N ALA A 33 -4.31 0.66 22.03
CA ALA A 33 -5.25 1.77 22.11
C ALA A 33 -6.66 1.32 22.52
N SER A 34 -7.14 0.19 22.00
CA SER A 34 -8.44 -0.39 22.38
C SER A 34 -8.52 -0.66 23.89
N ARG A 35 -7.46 -1.25 24.46
CA ARG A 35 -7.39 -1.54 25.90
C ARG A 35 -7.36 -0.28 26.76
N LEU A 36 -6.66 0.76 26.31
CA LEU A 36 -6.56 2.04 27.02
C LEU A 36 -7.88 2.83 26.98
N LEU A 37 -8.58 2.81 25.85
CA LEU A 37 -9.84 3.52 25.66
C LEU A 37 -11.05 2.77 26.24
N GLY A 38 -10.94 1.46 26.46
CA GLY A 38 -12.04 0.60 26.89
C GLY A 38 -13.13 0.42 25.81
N VAL A 39 -12.78 0.71 24.56
CA VAL A 39 -13.64 0.62 23.38
C VAL A 39 -12.82 -0.05 22.28
N ASP A 40 -13.41 -0.98 21.55
CA ASP A 40 -12.75 -1.58 20.39
C ASP A 40 -12.46 -0.49 19.34
N VAL A 41 -11.27 -0.48 18.77
CA VAL A 41 -10.89 0.43 17.66
C VAL A 41 -10.48 -0.30 16.40
N MET A 42 -10.64 -1.63 16.37
CA MET A 42 -10.36 -2.42 15.18
C MET A 42 -11.40 -2.11 14.08
N PRO A 43 -10.96 -1.96 12.81
CA PRO A 43 -11.87 -1.89 11.67
C PRO A 43 -12.63 -3.21 11.51
N GLU A 44 -13.95 -3.14 11.31
CA GLU A 44 -14.83 -4.31 11.15
C GLU A 44 -14.54 -5.09 9.85
N THR A 45 -14.10 -4.39 8.82
CA THR A 45 -13.51 -4.95 7.60
C THR A 45 -12.30 -4.09 7.26
N ALA A 46 -11.10 -4.64 7.48
CA ALA A 46 -9.96 -4.15 6.73
C ALA A 46 -10.17 -4.70 5.31
N ASP A 47 -10.87 -3.95 4.45
CA ASP A 47 -10.89 -4.21 3.00
C ASP A 47 -9.49 -3.87 2.43
N CYS A 48 -8.47 -4.54 2.95
CA CYS A 48 -7.22 -4.70 2.25
C CYS A 48 -7.49 -5.78 1.23
N GLN A 49 -7.74 -5.40 -0.03
CA GLN A 49 -7.64 -6.33 -1.14
C GLN A 49 -6.28 -7.04 -0.99
N ASP A 50 -6.31 -8.31 -0.63
CA ASP A 50 -5.13 -9.17 -0.55
C ASP A 50 -4.79 -9.62 -1.97
N ASP A 51 -4.58 -8.63 -2.85
CA ASP A 51 -4.27 -8.87 -4.24
C ASP A 51 -2.87 -9.51 -4.29
N ASP A 52 -2.76 -10.70 -4.85
CA ASP A 52 -1.47 -11.36 -5.02
C ASP A 52 -0.61 -10.56 -6.02
N ILE A 53 0.49 -9.97 -5.53
CA ILE A 53 1.41 -9.17 -6.33
C ILE A 53 1.98 -9.96 -7.53
N GLY A 54 2.18 -11.27 -7.39
CA GLY A 54 2.63 -12.15 -8.47
C GLY A 54 1.61 -12.30 -9.59
N VAL A 55 0.32 -12.17 -9.28
CA VAL A 55 -0.79 -12.20 -10.25
C VAL A 55 -1.02 -10.82 -10.86
N VAL A 56 -0.96 -9.75 -10.07
CA VAL A 56 -1.21 -8.38 -10.54
C VAL A 56 -0.08 -7.85 -11.43
N LEU A 57 1.17 -8.09 -11.04
CA LEU A 57 2.34 -7.62 -11.78
C LEU A 57 2.71 -8.63 -12.88
N ALA A 58 2.12 -8.41 -14.05
CA ALA A 58 2.39 -9.16 -15.28
C ALA A 58 2.91 -8.23 -16.38
N ALA A 59 3.48 -8.80 -17.44
CA ALA A 59 3.96 -8.03 -18.58
C ALA A 59 2.81 -7.15 -19.15
N GLY A 60 3.08 -5.87 -19.35
CA GLY A 60 2.12 -4.88 -19.81
C GLY A 60 1.31 -4.18 -18.70
N THR A 61 1.36 -4.63 -17.45
CA THR A 61 0.65 -3.99 -16.32
C THR A 61 1.12 -2.53 -16.17
N ARG A 62 0.16 -1.59 -16.12
CA ARG A 62 0.46 -0.15 -15.97
C ARG A 62 0.59 0.23 -14.51
N ILE A 63 1.80 0.61 -14.12
CA ILE A 63 2.20 0.80 -12.72
C ILE A 63 2.50 2.28 -12.43
N CYS A 64 1.97 2.80 -11.34
CA CYS A 64 2.28 4.15 -10.86
C CYS A 64 3.08 4.08 -9.55
N PHE A 65 3.98 5.04 -9.33
CA PHE A 65 4.73 5.18 -8.09
C PHE A 65 4.37 6.46 -7.33
N THR A 66 4.39 6.41 -6.00
CA THR A 66 4.21 7.58 -5.13
C THR A 66 5.06 7.50 -3.85
N GLY A 67 5.45 8.66 -3.33
CA GLY A 67 6.38 8.77 -2.20
C GLY A 67 7.84 8.62 -2.62
N THR A 68 8.70 8.47 -1.62
CA THR A 68 10.15 8.25 -1.74
C THR A 68 10.46 6.85 -1.25
N ALA A 69 10.74 5.93 -2.17
CA ALA A 69 11.04 4.54 -1.84
C ALA A 69 12.47 4.42 -1.25
N GLN A 70 12.66 3.41 -0.41
CA GLN A 70 13.97 3.00 0.09
C GLN A 70 14.15 1.51 -0.18
N ASP A 71 15.36 1.07 -0.51
CA ASP A 71 15.68 -0.35 -0.57
C ASP A 71 15.94 -0.93 0.84
N GLU A 72 16.20 -2.23 0.93
CA GLU A 72 16.45 -2.93 2.20
C GLU A 72 17.64 -2.36 2.99
N ALA A 73 18.57 -1.67 2.33
CA ALA A 73 19.71 -1.00 2.96
C ALA A 73 19.37 0.43 3.42
N GLY A 74 18.13 0.88 3.24
CA GLY A 74 17.67 2.24 3.55
C GLY A 74 18.12 3.29 2.53
N ARG A 75 18.68 2.88 1.38
CA ARG A 75 19.08 3.82 0.34
C ARG A 75 17.83 4.28 -0.39
N VAL A 76 17.70 5.59 -0.56
CA VAL A 76 16.63 6.18 -1.38
C VAL A 76 16.77 5.70 -2.82
N VAL A 77 15.69 5.11 -3.33
CA VAL A 77 15.57 4.70 -4.74
C VAL A 77 14.76 5.76 -5.47
N GLU A 78 15.43 6.47 -6.38
CA GLU A 78 14.81 7.55 -7.13
C GLU A 78 13.66 7.05 -7.99
N ARG A 79 12.66 7.91 -8.22
CA ARG A 79 11.50 7.52 -9.05
C ARG A 79 11.90 7.01 -10.42
N ALA A 80 12.88 7.65 -11.06
CA ALA A 80 13.36 7.22 -12.37
C ALA A 80 13.99 5.81 -12.33
N GLU A 81 14.66 5.47 -11.23
CA GLU A 81 15.21 4.13 -11.00
C GLU A 81 14.07 3.11 -10.82
N MET A 82 13.05 3.43 -10.01
CA MET A 82 11.84 2.59 -9.86
C MET A 82 11.15 2.33 -11.20
N GLU A 83 10.96 3.38 -12.01
CA GLU A 83 10.33 3.28 -13.33
C GLU A 83 11.18 2.43 -14.29
N SER A 84 12.52 2.57 -14.25
CA SER A 84 13.45 1.76 -15.04
C SER A 84 13.39 0.28 -14.65
N LEU A 85 13.41 -0.03 -13.36
CA LEU A 85 13.26 -1.39 -12.84
C LEU A 85 11.95 -2.02 -13.30
N ALA A 86 10.84 -1.29 -13.17
CA ALA A 86 9.53 -1.75 -13.64
C ALA A 86 9.50 -2.01 -15.16
N ALA A 87 10.04 -1.08 -15.95
CA ALA A 87 10.11 -1.22 -17.40
C ALA A 87 10.96 -2.43 -17.81
N SER A 88 12.12 -2.64 -17.16
CA SER A 88 12.97 -3.81 -17.41
C SER A 88 12.30 -5.14 -17.06
N ALA A 89 11.35 -5.12 -16.12
CA ALA A 89 10.53 -6.28 -15.75
C ALA A 89 9.29 -6.47 -16.65
N GLY A 90 9.16 -5.67 -17.72
CA GLY A 90 8.05 -5.74 -18.69
C GLY A 90 6.79 -4.99 -18.25
N LEU A 91 6.83 -4.20 -17.18
CA LEU A 91 5.73 -3.36 -16.75
C LEU A 91 5.73 -2.03 -17.53
N VAL A 92 4.63 -1.27 -17.44
CA VAL A 92 4.47 0.02 -18.13
C VAL A 92 4.34 1.15 -17.10
N PRO A 93 5.41 1.88 -16.77
CA PRO A 93 5.32 2.97 -15.81
C PRO A 93 4.41 4.11 -16.29
N VAL A 94 3.55 4.60 -15.40
CA VAL A 94 2.66 5.73 -15.64
C VAL A 94 2.76 6.77 -14.52
N LYS A 95 2.63 8.05 -14.89
CA LYS A 95 2.85 9.18 -13.97
C LYS A 95 1.71 9.43 -12.98
N THR A 96 0.49 9.01 -13.35
CA THR A 96 -0.74 9.34 -12.64
C THR A 96 -1.62 8.13 -12.38
N VAL A 97 -2.26 8.11 -11.22
CA VAL A 97 -3.33 7.16 -10.90
C VAL A 97 -4.59 7.62 -11.63
N SER A 98 -5.12 6.77 -12.51
CA SER A 98 -6.31 7.04 -13.31
C SER A 98 -7.19 5.79 -13.42
N LYS A 99 -8.49 5.96 -13.68
CA LYS A 99 -9.44 4.84 -13.76
C LYS A 99 -9.09 3.82 -14.84
N THR A 100 -8.64 4.30 -16.00
CA THR A 100 -8.51 3.46 -17.22
C THR A 100 -7.08 3.28 -17.70
N ARG A 101 -6.11 4.05 -17.18
CA ARG A 101 -4.70 4.04 -17.63
C ARG A 101 -3.70 3.71 -16.51
N CYS A 102 -4.18 3.29 -15.35
CA CYS A 102 -3.38 2.79 -14.24
C CYS A 102 -4.04 1.51 -13.73
N ASP A 103 -3.25 0.47 -13.58
CA ASP A 103 -3.72 -0.84 -13.12
C ASP A 103 -3.34 -1.04 -11.65
N VAL A 104 -2.17 -0.56 -11.23
CA VAL A 104 -1.64 -0.74 -9.88
C VAL A 104 -0.85 0.49 -9.40
N LEU A 105 -0.87 0.75 -8.09
CA LEU A 105 -0.05 1.78 -7.43
C LEU A 105 0.96 1.13 -6.49
N VAL A 106 2.21 1.57 -6.55
CA VAL A 106 3.23 1.28 -5.54
C VAL A 106 3.53 2.52 -4.70
N THR A 107 3.46 2.36 -3.38
CA THR A 107 3.72 3.39 -2.38
C THR A 107 5.09 3.19 -1.75
N ALA A 108 5.69 4.26 -1.22
CA ALA A 108 6.95 4.16 -0.48
C ALA A 108 6.86 3.19 0.71
N GLU A 109 5.78 3.29 1.47
CA GLU A 109 5.54 2.52 2.69
C GLU A 109 4.08 2.05 2.75
N ALA A 110 3.85 0.98 3.52
CA ALA A 110 2.50 0.48 3.79
C ALA A 110 1.68 1.53 4.56
N GLY A 111 0.38 1.58 4.31
CA GLY A 111 -0.52 2.43 5.09
C GLY A 111 -0.53 3.92 4.70
N THR A 112 0.18 4.34 3.65
CA THR A 112 0.18 5.76 3.24
C THR A 112 -1.22 6.25 2.85
N GLN A 113 -1.54 7.49 3.26
CA GLN A 113 -2.79 8.17 2.91
C GLN A 113 -2.59 9.30 1.90
N SER A 114 -1.57 9.21 1.06
CA SER A 114 -1.35 10.19 -0.02
C SER A 114 -2.58 10.30 -0.93
N GLY A 115 -2.73 11.45 -1.62
CA GLY A 115 -3.85 11.65 -2.55
C GLY A 115 -3.92 10.60 -3.66
N LYS A 116 -2.78 10.02 -4.08
CA LYS A 116 -2.71 8.93 -5.05
C LYS A 116 -3.20 7.60 -4.47
N ALA A 117 -2.82 7.27 -3.23
CA ALA A 117 -3.32 6.07 -2.54
C ALA A 117 -4.84 6.14 -2.36
N ARG A 118 -5.35 7.30 -1.93
CA ARG A 118 -6.79 7.52 -1.79
C ARG A 118 -7.55 7.34 -3.12
N LYS A 119 -7.00 7.86 -4.23
CA LYS A 119 -7.56 7.67 -5.58
C LYS A 119 -7.48 6.23 -6.08
N ALA A 120 -6.39 5.51 -5.78
CA ALA A 120 -6.25 4.11 -6.16
C ALA A 120 -7.35 3.26 -5.50
N LEU A 121 -7.57 3.46 -4.20
CA LEU A 121 -8.66 2.83 -3.46
C LEU A 121 -10.04 3.19 -4.02
N GLU A 122 -10.31 4.47 -4.29
CA GLU A 122 -11.56 4.93 -4.92
C GLU A 122 -11.82 4.24 -6.27
N TYR A 123 -10.76 3.92 -7.01
CA TYR A 123 -10.84 3.26 -8.31
C TYR A 123 -10.74 1.73 -8.23
N GLY A 124 -10.68 1.15 -7.04
CA GLY A 124 -10.50 -0.30 -6.83
C GLY A 124 -9.20 -0.84 -7.43
N LYS A 125 -8.12 -0.04 -7.37
CA LYS A 125 -6.80 -0.42 -7.89
C LYS A 125 -5.97 -1.05 -6.77
N PRO A 126 -5.30 -2.19 -7.01
CA PRO A 126 -4.34 -2.76 -6.08
C PRO A 126 -3.28 -1.73 -5.65
N VAL A 127 -2.90 -1.77 -4.38
CA VAL A 127 -1.87 -0.91 -3.78
C VAL A 127 -0.85 -1.78 -3.04
N PHE A 128 0.41 -1.70 -3.46
CA PHE A 128 1.54 -2.38 -2.82
C PHE A 128 2.56 -1.38 -2.28
N CYS A 129 3.42 -1.78 -1.35
CA CYS A 129 4.58 -0.98 -0.94
C CYS A 129 5.83 -1.28 -1.78
N ALA A 130 6.85 -0.44 -1.62
CA ALA A 130 8.13 -0.59 -2.31
C ALA A 130 8.80 -1.93 -1.98
N ASP A 131 8.76 -2.37 -0.71
CA ASP A 131 9.32 -3.65 -0.28
C ASP A 131 8.69 -4.84 -1.00
N GLU A 132 7.36 -4.85 -1.13
CA GLU A 132 6.62 -5.88 -1.87
C GLU A 132 7.06 -5.90 -3.35
N PHE A 133 7.20 -4.73 -3.96
CA PHE A 133 7.68 -4.60 -5.35
C PHE A 133 9.13 -5.09 -5.52
N PHE A 134 10.05 -4.76 -4.61
CA PHE A 134 11.43 -5.23 -4.65
C PHE A 134 11.54 -6.74 -4.43
N GLY A 135 10.73 -7.28 -3.51
CA GLY A 135 10.60 -8.72 -3.29
C GLY A 135 10.14 -9.44 -4.57
N TRP A 136 9.11 -8.91 -5.24
CA TRP A 136 8.67 -9.43 -6.54
C TRP A 136 9.75 -9.34 -7.63
N LEU A 137 10.54 -8.26 -7.68
CA LEU A 137 11.68 -8.18 -8.61
C LEU A 137 12.76 -9.22 -8.31
N ALA A 138 12.99 -9.56 -7.04
CA ALA A 138 13.94 -10.59 -6.64
C ALA A 138 13.53 -11.98 -7.14
N THR A 139 12.25 -12.36 -7.02
CA THR A 139 11.77 -13.68 -7.47
C THR A 139 11.87 -13.88 -8.98
N ARG A 140 11.77 -12.79 -9.78
CA ARG A 140 11.93 -12.86 -11.24
C ARG A 140 13.38 -13.00 -11.70
N ARG A 141 14.33 -12.51 -10.91
CA ARG A 141 15.77 -12.67 -11.21
C ARG A 141 16.21 -14.11 -10.97
N THR A 142 15.61 -14.79 -9.99
CA THR A 142 15.88 -16.20 -9.72
C THR A 142 15.28 -17.13 -10.77
N SER A 143 14.14 -16.79 -11.38
CA SER A 143 13.50 -17.62 -12.42
C SER A 143 14.17 -17.55 -13.80
N SER A 144 15.10 -16.62 -14.02
CA SER A 144 15.81 -16.49 -15.30
C SER A 144 17.16 -17.24 -15.31
N ALA A 145 17.48 -17.96 -14.24
CA ALA A 145 18.71 -18.74 -14.05
C ALA A 145 18.50 -20.26 -14.13
N GLU A 146 17.30 -20.72 -14.51
CA GLU A 146 16.96 -22.14 -14.76
C GLU A 146 16.74 -22.42 -16.26
#